data_AF-A0A9Q8ZGB6-F1
#
_entry.id   AF-A0A9Q8ZGB6-F1
#
_cell.length_a   1.000
_cell.length_b   1.000
_cell.length_c   1.000
_cell.angle_alpha   90.00
_cell.angle_beta   90.00
_cell.angle_gamma   90.00
#
_symmetry.space_group_name_H-M   'P 1'
#
loop_
_entity.id
_entity.type
_entity.pdbx_description
1 polymer ?
#
loop_
_entity_poly.entity_id
_entity_poly.type
_entity_poly.pdbx_seq_one_letter_code
_entity_poly.pdbx_strand_id
1 'polypeptide(L)'
;MKFTTSTILALNIAALSNALAISPRQNNLQTFTGNLGVAATPVLNSGDAKRPFSVKGDTFVNLAAALQRSCDQQFNGCATKANSGDKTLSVSACQDQKTQCSAASQGAAAGGQQAAGAQQAGQGQQAAKGQKAGQGQAAQNQAAQGQSCQGQKA
;
A
#
# COMPACT_ATOMS: atom_id res chain seq x y z
N MET A 1 41.33 9.40 -64.87
CA MET A 1 41.25 8.10 -64.19
C MET A 1 40.64 8.34 -62.82
N LYS A 2 39.54 7.65 -62.50
CA LYS A 2 38.72 7.87 -61.30
C LYS A 2 39.37 7.15 -60.12
N PHE A 3 39.75 7.88 -59.07
CA PHE A 3 40.13 7.29 -57.80
C PHE A 3 38.92 7.22 -56.88
N THR A 4 38.58 5.99 -56.58
CA THR A 4 37.68 5.47 -55.55
C THR A 4 38.04 6.01 -54.17
N THR A 5 37.04 6.45 -53.42
CA THR A 5 37.16 6.57 -51.96
C THR A 5 35.84 6.17 -51.31
N SER A 6 35.80 4.90 -50.90
CA SER A 6 34.82 4.36 -49.96
C SER A 6 35.11 4.91 -48.56
N THR A 7 34.20 5.72 -48.01
CA THR A 7 34.21 6.05 -46.58
C THR A 7 33.10 5.26 -45.88
N ILE A 8 33.56 4.28 -45.10
CA ILE A 8 32.77 3.39 -44.25
C ILE A 8 32.57 4.04 -42.87
N LEU A 9 31.30 4.11 -42.46
CA LEU A 9 30.75 3.86 -41.12
C LEU A 9 31.27 4.65 -39.89
N ALA A 10 30.39 5.50 -39.36
CA ALA A 10 30.25 5.70 -37.92
C ALA A 10 28.79 6.04 -37.58
N LEU A 11 27.95 5.01 -37.43
CA LEU A 11 26.62 5.14 -36.84
C LEU A 11 26.78 5.36 -35.34
N ASN A 12 26.80 6.62 -34.91
CA ASN A 12 26.66 6.98 -33.50
C ASN A 12 25.20 6.79 -33.09
N ILE A 13 24.82 5.56 -32.78
CA ILE A 13 23.54 5.27 -32.12
C ILE A 13 23.72 5.62 -30.65
N ALA A 14 23.43 6.87 -30.29
CA ALA A 14 23.19 7.23 -28.91
C ALA A 14 21.96 6.45 -28.45
N ALA A 15 22.18 5.36 -27.72
CA ALA A 15 21.13 4.59 -27.09
C ALA A 15 20.39 5.50 -26.10
N LEU A 16 19.23 5.99 -26.53
CA LEU A 16 18.23 6.60 -25.66
C LEU A 16 17.79 5.52 -24.66
N SER A 17 18.47 5.50 -23.52
CA SER A 17 18.05 4.72 -22.36
C SER A 17 16.76 5.35 -21.85
N ASN A 18 15.64 4.96 -22.45
CA ASN A 18 14.33 5.13 -21.84
C ASN A 18 14.31 4.19 -20.65
N ALA A 19 14.79 4.69 -19.50
CA ALA A 19 14.47 4.09 -18.23
C ALA A 19 12.93 4.07 -18.15
N LEU A 20 12.33 2.92 -18.42
CA LEU A 20 10.95 2.66 -18.07
C LEU A 20 10.89 2.82 -16.55
N ALA A 21 10.51 4.02 -16.11
CA ALA A 21 10.04 4.24 -14.77
C ALA A 21 8.78 3.37 -14.63
N ILE A 22 8.99 2.10 -14.23
CA ILE A 22 7.93 1.25 -13.71
C ILE A 22 7.58 1.88 -12.37
N SER A 23 6.79 2.95 -12.41
CA SER A 23 6.15 3.48 -11.22
C SER A 23 5.37 2.32 -10.64
N PRO A 24 5.71 1.79 -9.45
CA PRO A 24 4.87 0.80 -8.83
C PRO A 24 3.48 1.42 -8.77
N ARG A 25 2.47 0.74 -9.34
CA ARG A 25 1.10 1.21 -9.22
C ARG A 25 0.84 1.34 -7.73
N GLN A 26 0.77 2.58 -7.25
CA GLN A 26 0.62 2.85 -5.84
C GLN A 26 -0.78 2.40 -5.48
N ASN A 27 -0.87 1.18 -4.95
CA ASN A 27 -2.14 0.61 -4.59
C ASN A 27 -2.69 1.39 -3.41
N ASN A 28 -3.91 1.93 -3.56
CA ASN A 28 -4.58 2.63 -2.49
C ASN A 28 -4.81 1.68 -1.32
N LEU A 29 -4.31 2.03 -0.15
CA LEU A 29 -4.47 1.24 1.07
C LEU A 29 -5.79 1.55 1.80
N GLN A 30 -6.51 2.60 1.39
CA GLN A 30 -7.85 2.88 1.88
C GLN A 30 -8.88 2.01 1.15
N THR A 31 -9.49 1.09 1.87
CA THR A 31 -10.46 0.13 1.33
C THR A 31 -11.90 0.62 1.40
N PHE A 32 -12.18 1.68 2.16
CA PHE A 32 -13.52 2.26 2.22
C PHE A 32 -13.89 2.96 0.91
N THR A 33 -15.01 2.55 0.31
CA THR A 33 -15.48 3.03 -1.00
C THR A 33 -16.72 3.93 -0.92
N GLY A 34 -17.33 4.09 0.26
CA GLY A 34 -18.48 4.97 0.44
C GLY A 34 -18.14 6.42 0.10
N ASN A 35 -19.03 7.13 -0.61
CA ASN A 35 -18.72 8.43 -1.23
C ASN A 35 -19.80 9.52 -1.04
N LEU A 36 -20.49 9.53 0.10
CA LEU A 36 -21.43 10.59 0.44
C LEU A 36 -20.73 11.96 0.39
N GLY A 37 -21.11 12.79 -0.58
CA GLY A 37 -20.50 14.09 -0.86
C GLY A 37 -19.11 14.03 -1.52
N VAL A 38 -18.17 13.29 -0.94
CA VAL A 38 -16.80 13.08 -1.49
C VAL A 38 -16.28 11.67 -1.19
N ALA A 39 -15.37 11.18 -2.02
CA ALA A 39 -14.66 9.93 -1.77
C ALA A 39 -13.55 10.11 -0.72
N ALA A 40 -13.18 9.00 -0.05
CA ALA A 40 -12.04 9.00 0.85
C ALA A 40 -10.74 9.30 0.11
N THR A 41 -9.84 10.06 0.73
CA THR A 41 -8.56 10.40 0.11
C THR A 41 -7.69 9.14 0.05
N PRO A 42 -7.09 8.80 -1.11
CA PRO A 42 -6.24 7.63 -1.20
C PRO A 42 -5.07 7.69 -0.21
N VAL A 43 -4.76 6.54 0.40
CA VAL A 43 -3.54 6.34 1.16
C VAL A 43 -2.55 5.61 0.26
N LEU A 44 -1.46 6.29 -0.09
CA LEU A 44 -0.45 5.79 -1.03
C LEU A 44 0.87 5.53 -0.32
N ASN A 45 1.79 4.83 -0.99
CA ASN A 45 3.16 4.76 -0.52
C ASN A 45 3.84 6.13 -0.76
N SER A 46 4.58 6.65 0.22
CA SER A 46 5.28 7.94 0.10
C SER A 46 6.59 7.83 -0.69
N GLY A 47 7.22 6.65 -0.72
CA GLY A 47 8.60 6.45 -1.16
C GLY A 47 9.65 6.74 -0.07
N ASP A 48 9.26 7.42 1.01
CA ASP A 48 10.12 7.65 2.19
C ASP A 48 10.03 6.48 3.18
N ALA A 49 11.16 5.80 3.43
CA ALA A 49 11.23 4.69 4.37
C ALA A 49 10.88 5.07 5.83
N LYS A 50 11.08 6.34 6.22
CA LYS A 50 10.76 6.82 7.58
C LYS A 50 9.29 7.14 7.75
N ARG A 51 8.62 7.56 6.67
CA ARG A 51 7.19 7.95 6.64
C ARG A 51 6.52 7.34 5.40
N PRO A 52 6.32 6.01 5.38
CA PRO A 52 6.00 5.26 4.17
C PRO A 52 4.58 5.48 3.66
N PHE A 53 3.68 6.10 4.42
CA PHE A 53 2.29 6.33 4.00
C PHE A 53 2.07 7.80 3.67
N SER A 54 1.34 8.10 2.60
CA SER A 54 1.03 9.47 2.18
C SER A 54 -0.46 9.64 1.91
N VAL A 55 -1.01 10.78 2.34
CA VAL A 55 -2.40 11.18 2.15
C VAL A 55 -2.42 12.63 1.70
N LYS A 56 -2.70 12.88 0.41
CA LYS A 56 -2.70 14.24 -0.17
C LYS A 56 -1.41 15.04 0.12
N GLY A 57 -0.26 14.37 0.18
CA GLY A 57 1.04 14.99 0.46
C GLY A 57 1.45 15.02 1.93
N ASP A 58 0.54 14.78 2.87
CA ASP A 58 0.88 14.55 4.28
C ASP A 58 1.44 13.12 4.43
N THR A 59 2.60 12.94 5.06
CA THR A 59 3.21 11.61 5.24
C THR A 59 3.10 11.09 6.67
N PHE A 60 3.01 9.77 6.85
CA PHE A 60 2.76 9.13 8.14
C PHE A 60 3.67 7.93 8.34
N VAL A 61 4.08 7.72 9.59
CA VAL A 61 4.83 6.53 10.01
C VAL A 61 3.91 5.32 10.13
N ASN A 62 2.67 5.53 10.60
CA ASN A 62 1.70 4.48 10.87
C ASN A 62 0.53 4.53 9.89
N LEU A 63 0.18 3.38 9.30
CA LEU A 63 -0.94 3.24 8.37
C LEU A 63 -2.27 3.63 9.01
N ALA A 64 -2.51 3.26 10.28
CA ALA A 64 -3.75 3.61 10.98
C ALA A 64 -3.95 5.13 11.05
N ALA A 65 -2.87 5.89 11.28
CA ALA A 65 -2.92 7.34 11.31
C ALA A 65 -3.20 7.93 9.91
N ALA A 66 -2.60 7.36 8.86
CA ALA A 66 -2.87 7.75 7.48
C ALA A 66 -4.33 7.48 7.09
N LEU A 67 -4.86 6.30 7.41
CA LEU A 67 -6.24 5.94 7.14
C LEU A 67 -7.22 6.84 7.87
N GLN A 68 -6.94 7.17 9.15
CA GLN A 68 -7.78 8.11 9.89
C GLN A 68 -7.77 9.50 9.24
N ARG A 69 -6.60 9.99 8.84
CA ARG A 69 -6.49 11.26 8.10
C ARG A 69 -7.33 11.24 6.83
N SER A 70 -7.31 10.13 6.09
CA SER A 70 -8.14 9.94 4.90
C SER A 70 -9.63 10.07 5.20
N CYS A 71 -10.12 9.45 6.28
CA CYS A 71 -11.52 9.54 6.71
C CYS A 71 -11.89 10.95 7.19
N ASP A 72 -11.00 11.64 7.90
CA ASP A 72 -11.21 13.03 8.31
C ASP A 72 -11.32 13.98 7.10
N GLN A 73 -10.48 13.78 6.08
CA GLN A 73 -10.55 14.56 4.84
C GLN A 73 -11.86 14.32 4.07
N GLN A 74 -12.35 13.08 4.07
CA GLN A 74 -13.68 12.75 3.53
C GLN A 74 -14.77 13.51 4.27
N PHE A 75 -14.78 13.42 5.59
CA PHE A 75 -15.75 14.12 6.43
C PHE A 75 -15.74 15.62 6.18
N ASN A 76 -14.56 16.25 6.19
CA ASN A 76 -14.44 17.69 5.99
C ASN A 76 -14.96 18.11 4.60
N GLY A 77 -14.69 17.32 3.56
CA GLY A 77 -15.21 17.58 2.22
C GLY A 77 -16.73 17.41 2.14
N CYS A 78 -17.29 16.39 2.79
CA CYS A 78 -18.73 16.16 2.87
C CYS A 78 -19.42 17.28 3.67
N ALA A 79 -18.91 17.61 4.86
CA ALA A 79 -19.43 18.66 5.72
C ALA A 79 -19.35 20.03 5.05
N THR A 80 -18.27 20.32 4.32
CA THR A 80 -18.17 21.55 3.52
C THR A 80 -19.29 21.64 2.48
N LYS A 81 -19.59 20.55 1.76
CA LYS A 81 -20.69 20.51 0.78
C LYS A 81 -22.06 20.69 1.45
N ALA A 82 -22.32 19.97 2.54
CA ALA A 82 -23.56 20.12 3.31
C ALA A 82 -23.75 21.57 3.80
N ASN A 83 -22.69 22.17 4.34
CA ASN A 83 -22.71 23.57 4.81
C ASN A 83 -22.75 24.60 3.68
N SER A 84 -22.37 24.22 2.45
CA SER A 84 -22.43 25.10 1.27
C SER A 84 -23.84 25.15 0.64
N GLY A 85 -24.83 24.50 1.24
CA GLY A 85 -26.23 24.56 0.81
C GLY A 85 -26.70 23.35 -0.01
N ASP A 86 -25.91 22.28 -0.10
CA ASP A 86 -26.37 21.03 -0.70
C ASP A 86 -27.36 20.33 0.24
N LYS A 87 -28.66 20.47 -0.06
CA LYS A 87 -29.75 19.91 0.75
C LYS A 87 -29.85 18.38 0.70
N THR A 88 -29.10 17.73 -0.19
CA THR A 88 -29.05 16.25 -0.25
C THR A 88 -28.08 15.67 0.79
N LEU A 89 -27.24 16.52 1.39
CA LEU A 89 -26.24 16.14 2.37
C LEU A 89 -26.57 16.77 3.73
N SER A 90 -26.26 16.05 4.80
CA SER A 90 -26.27 16.59 6.16
C SER A 90 -24.95 16.28 6.84
N VAL A 91 -24.50 17.17 7.74
CA VAL A 91 -23.28 16.93 8.52
C VAL A 91 -23.40 15.66 9.37
N SER A 92 -24.61 15.31 9.82
CA SER A 92 -24.88 14.03 10.50
C SER A 92 -24.59 12.83 9.61
N ALA A 93 -25.09 12.83 8.37
CA ALA A 93 -24.83 11.74 7.44
C ALA A 93 -23.33 11.67 7.05
N CYS A 94 -22.65 12.81 6.95
CA CYS A 94 -21.19 12.86 6.80
C CYS A 94 -20.46 12.22 8.00
N GLN A 95 -20.95 12.46 9.22
CA GLN A 95 -20.38 11.87 10.44
C GLN A 95 -20.64 10.36 10.49
N ASP A 96 -21.81 9.89 10.08
CA ASP A 96 -22.11 8.46 9.98
C ASP A 96 -21.18 7.76 8.96
N GLN A 97 -20.95 8.41 7.82
CA GLN A 97 -19.99 7.93 6.82
C GLN A 97 -18.57 7.89 7.40
N LYS A 98 -18.15 8.91 8.15
CA LYS A 98 -16.84 8.93 8.82
C LYS A 98 -16.69 7.73 9.76
N THR A 99 -17.71 7.43 10.57
CA THR A 99 -17.70 6.28 11.47
C THR A 99 -17.53 4.97 10.70
N GLN A 100 -18.24 4.80 9.58
CA GLN A 100 -18.09 3.63 8.70
C GLN A 100 -16.69 3.56 8.08
N CYS A 101 -16.14 4.69 7.63
CA CYS A 101 -14.78 4.78 7.09
C CYS A 101 -13.74 4.37 8.14
N SER A 102 -13.84 4.90 9.36
CA SER A 102 -12.93 4.56 10.46
C SER A 102 -13.04 3.09 10.85
N ALA A 103 -14.23 2.49 10.83
CA ALA A 103 -14.42 1.06 11.10
C ALA A 103 -13.79 0.18 10.01
N ALA A 104 -14.02 0.49 8.74
CA ALA A 104 -13.39 -0.22 7.62
C ALA A 104 -11.86 -0.10 7.65
N SER A 105 -11.35 1.07 8.05
CA SER A 105 -9.92 1.36 8.17
C SER A 105 -9.21 0.56 9.26
N GLN A 106 -9.91 0.14 10.32
CA GLN A 106 -9.32 -0.71 11.38
C GLN A 106 -8.94 -2.09 10.84
N GLY A 107 -9.77 -2.67 9.97
CA GLY A 107 -9.46 -3.94 9.30
C GLY A 107 -8.28 -3.80 8.33
N ALA A 108 -8.18 -2.67 7.62
CA ALA A 108 -7.07 -2.39 6.71
C ALA A 108 -5.73 -2.14 7.44
N ALA A 109 -5.76 -1.49 8.62
CA ALA A 109 -4.57 -1.24 9.42
C ALA A 109 -3.92 -2.54 9.91
N ALA A 110 -4.73 -3.54 10.30
CA ALA A 110 -4.24 -4.83 10.79
C ALA A 110 -3.51 -5.68 9.73
N GLY A 111 -3.83 -5.49 8.44
CA GLY A 111 -3.18 -6.21 7.32
C GLY A 111 -2.16 -5.38 6.54
N GLY A 112 -2.27 -4.05 6.54
CA GLY A 112 -1.40 -3.18 5.75
C GLY A 112 -0.06 -2.83 6.42
N GLN A 113 0.08 -3.07 7.72
CA GLN A 113 1.37 -2.97 8.42
C GLN A 113 2.38 -4.00 7.88
N GLN A 114 1.95 -5.19 7.48
CA GLN A 114 2.83 -6.18 6.83
C GLN A 114 3.23 -5.79 5.40
N ALA A 115 2.39 -5.07 4.65
CA ALA A 115 2.68 -4.69 3.26
C ALA A 115 3.81 -3.64 3.14
N ALA A 116 3.91 -2.71 4.09
CA ALA A 116 5.01 -1.74 4.12
C ALA A 116 6.38 -2.38 4.42
N GLY A 117 6.41 -3.48 5.18
CA GLY A 117 7.62 -4.27 5.45
C GLY A 117 8.00 -5.22 4.30
N ALA A 118 7.03 -5.74 3.55
CA ALA A 118 7.28 -6.64 2.42
C ALA A 118 7.76 -5.91 1.16
N GLN A 119 7.34 -4.66 0.93
CA GLN A 119 7.83 -3.86 -0.20
C GLN A 119 9.30 -3.45 -0.06
N GLN A 120 9.87 -3.51 1.15
CA GLN A 120 11.29 -3.29 1.40
C GLN A 120 12.17 -4.49 0.98
N ALA A 121 11.60 -5.68 0.77
CA ALA A 121 12.34 -6.85 0.28
C ALA A 121 12.50 -6.89 -1.26
N GLY A 122 11.89 -5.94 -1.99
CA GLY A 122 11.93 -5.89 -3.46
C GLY A 122 12.98 -4.97 -4.07
N GLN A 123 13.75 -4.22 -3.28
CA GLN A 123 14.84 -3.35 -3.75
C GLN A 123 16.18 -3.83 -3.18
N GLY A 124 16.56 -5.05 -3.56
CA GLY A 124 17.84 -5.66 -3.16
C GLY A 124 18.26 -6.86 -4.01
N GLN A 125 17.66 -7.07 -5.18
CA GLN A 125 18.01 -8.20 -6.05
C GLN A 125 18.85 -7.74 -7.22
N GLN A 126 20.16 -7.64 -6.99
CA GLN A 126 21.20 -7.97 -7.96
C GLN A 126 22.60 -7.95 -7.29
N ALA A 127 22.88 -8.96 -6.47
CA ALA A 127 24.22 -9.58 -6.32
C ALA A 127 24.22 -10.60 -5.17
N ALA A 128 23.92 -11.86 -5.49
CA ALA A 128 24.64 -13.05 -5.00
C ALA A 128 23.76 -14.28 -5.22
N LYS A 129 24.17 -15.12 -6.16
CA LYS A 129 23.70 -16.50 -6.28
C LYS A 129 23.97 -17.24 -4.97
N GLY A 130 23.00 -18.00 -4.47
CA GLY A 130 23.29 -19.20 -3.70
C GLY A 130 22.38 -19.46 -2.49
N GLN A 131 21.71 -20.62 -2.56
CA GLN A 131 21.34 -21.50 -1.43
C GLN A 131 19.98 -21.19 -0.76
N LYS A 132 18.92 -21.89 -1.22
CA LYS A 132 18.33 -23.16 -0.69
C LYS A 132 17.35 -22.87 0.46
N ALA A 133 16.04 -22.95 0.24
CA ALA A 133 15.17 -24.15 0.17
C ALA A 133 14.52 -24.50 1.52
N GLY A 134 13.19 -24.67 1.51
CA GLY A 134 12.33 -25.15 2.60
C GLY A 134 11.33 -24.07 3.04
N GLN A 135 10.13 -23.87 2.47
CA GLN A 135 9.00 -24.80 2.26
C GLN A 135 8.63 -25.61 3.50
N GLY A 136 7.43 -25.37 4.03
CA GLY A 136 6.82 -26.18 5.09
C GLY A 136 5.62 -25.53 5.76
N GLN A 137 4.59 -25.16 4.98
CA GLN A 137 3.25 -24.93 5.51
C GLN A 137 2.73 -26.23 6.10
N ALA A 138 2.34 -26.24 7.37
CA ALA A 138 1.51 -27.29 7.96
C ALA A 138 0.25 -26.64 8.52
N ALA A 139 -0.79 -26.67 7.70
CA ALA A 139 -2.17 -26.56 8.13
C ALA A 139 -2.68 -27.94 8.58
N GLN A 140 -3.73 -27.95 9.40
CA GLN A 140 -4.57 -29.11 9.78
C GLN A 140 -3.91 -30.02 10.86
N ASN A 141 -4.56 -30.56 11.88
CA ASN A 141 -5.96 -30.88 12.09
C ASN A 141 -6.18 -31.31 13.56
N GLN A 142 -7.42 -31.17 14.06
CA GLN A 142 -8.14 -32.06 15.01
C GLN A 142 -7.46 -32.45 16.35
N ALA A 143 -8.00 -32.04 17.50
CA ALA A 143 -9.17 -32.64 18.17
C ALA A 143 -8.95 -34.06 18.72
N ALA A 144 -9.10 -34.16 20.05
CA ALA A 144 -9.43 -35.34 20.87
C ALA A 144 -8.31 -36.31 21.28
N GLN A 145 -8.50 -36.82 22.51
CA GLN A 145 -7.77 -37.87 23.25
C GLN A 145 -6.49 -37.36 23.94
N GLY A 146 -6.25 -37.52 25.23
CA GLY A 146 -6.88 -38.35 26.25
C GLY A 146 -5.81 -38.64 27.30
N GLN A 147 -6.16 -38.42 28.57
CA GLN A 147 -5.68 -39.16 29.75
C GLN A 147 -4.17 -39.31 30.08
N SER A 148 -3.94 -39.08 31.38
CA SER A 148 -3.00 -39.78 32.28
C SER A 148 -1.50 -39.65 32.02
N CYS A 149 -0.83 -38.93 32.90
CA CYS A 149 0.39 -39.40 33.58
C CYS A 149 0.44 -38.81 35.00
N GLN A 150 0.06 -39.62 35.97
CA GLN A 150 0.39 -39.46 37.38
C GLN A 150 1.91 -39.61 37.57
N GLY A 151 2.48 -38.83 38.50
CA GLY A 151 3.44 -39.31 39.49
C GLY A 151 4.92 -39.49 39.11
N GLN A 152 5.80 -38.72 39.78
CA GLN A 152 7.06 -39.16 40.42
C GLN A 152 7.78 -37.89 40.93
N LYS A 153 7.67 -37.55 42.22
CA LYS A 153 8.59 -37.91 43.31
C LYS A 153 10.02 -37.34 43.12
N ALA A 154 10.35 -36.35 43.93
CA ALA A 154 11.60 -36.25 44.68
C ALA A 154 11.27 -35.55 46.01
#